data_AF-A0AAV2ZCD7-F1
#
_entry.id   AF-A0AAV2ZCD7-F1
#
_cell.length_a   1.000
_cell.length_b   1.000
_cell.length_c   1.000
_cell.angle_alpha   90.00
_cell.angle_beta   90.00
_cell.angle_gamma   90.00
#
_symmetry.space_group_name_H-M   'P 1'
#
loop_
_entity.id
_entity.type
_entity.pdbx_description
1 polymer ?
#
loop_
_entity_poly.entity_id
_entity_poly.type
_entity_poly.pdbx_seq_one_letter_code
_entity_poly.pdbx_strand_id
1 'polypeptide(L)'
;KSGKGRRVCIIGAGKRGHLCGEWVSNTQQVWAADNAASIDYHGNFTATLFEQWFDNLVERARECGHKVLYTPPYHPELQPIDLIWSSIELRRRRPRWWSCLNELPTTCKASLVATGSKRTSMFRRLRGVHREQVSDYIAAATKQQKGK
;
A
#
# COMPACT_ATOMS: atom_id res chain seq x y z
N LYS A 1 -24.90 -12.05 -14.64
CA LYS A 1 -23.45 -11.85 -14.89
C LYS A 1 -22.97 -10.61 -14.11
N SER A 2 -22.48 -10.82 -12.89
CA SER A 2 -21.83 -9.79 -12.07
C SER A 2 -20.39 -9.64 -12.58
N GLY A 3 -19.95 -8.41 -12.90
CA GLY A 3 -18.60 -8.18 -13.45
C GLY A 3 -18.43 -7.03 -14.45
N LYS A 4 -19.48 -6.25 -14.74
CA LYS A 4 -19.38 -5.09 -15.65
C LYS A 4 -18.80 -3.87 -14.94
N GLY A 5 -17.49 -3.78 -14.84
CA GLY A 5 -16.81 -2.57 -14.36
C GLY A 5 -15.33 -2.56 -14.74
N ARG A 6 -14.82 -1.39 -15.15
CA ARG A 6 -13.38 -1.19 -15.34
C ARG A 6 -12.65 -1.49 -14.03
N ARG A 7 -11.55 -2.22 -14.13
CA ARG A 7 -10.70 -2.61 -12.99
C ARG A 7 -9.42 -1.79 -13.06
N VAL A 8 -8.96 -1.29 -11.92
CA VAL A 8 -7.76 -0.47 -11.83
C VAL A 8 -6.92 -0.96 -10.66
N CYS A 9 -5.63 -1.17 -10.88
CA CYS A 9 -4.64 -1.36 -9.83
C CYS A 9 -3.93 -0.03 -9.57
N ILE A 10 -3.71 0.29 -8.29
CA ILE A 10 -2.98 1.48 -7.87
C ILE A 10 -1.89 1.03 -6.92
N ILE A 11 -0.65 1.44 -7.18
CA ILE A 11 0.47 1.26 -6.26
C ILE A 11 1.11 2.62 -5.96
N GLY A 12 1.65 2.76 -4.76
CA GLY A 12 2.37 3.96 -4.36
C GLY A 12 2.90 3.87 -2.93
N ALA A 13 3.92 4.66 -2.64
CA ALA A 13 4.51 4.74 -1.30
C ALA A 13 4.03 6.01 -0.60
N GLY A 14 3.42 5.86 0.58
CA GLY A 14 3.03 6.99 1.41
C GLY A 14 4.14 7.39 2.38
N LYS A 15 4.44 8.68 2.49
CA LYS A 15 5.31 9.27 3.52
C LYS A 15 4.53 10.20 4.45
N ARG A 16 5.06 10.45 5.65
CA ARG A 16 4.56 11.50 6.54
C ARG A 16 5.04 12.87 6.04
N GLY A 17 4.10 13.72 5.64
CA GLY A 17 4.35 15.13 5.35
C GLY A 17 4.34 15.98 6.62
N HIS A 18 4.45 17.30 6.45
CA HIS A 18 4.53 18.25 7.58
C HIS A 18 3.23 18.28 8.42
N LEU A 19 2.07 18.27 7.75
CA LEU A 19 0.74 18.34 8.40
C LEU A 19 -0.19 17.18 8.03
N CYS A 20 0.11 16.42 6.97
CA CYS A 20 -0.76 15.35 6.48
C CYS A 20 0.04 14.21 5.83
N GLY A 21 -0.66 13.18 5.36
CA GLY A 21 -0.03 12.12 4.59
C GLY A 21 0.23 12.56 3.16
N GLU A 22 1.45 12.36 2.67
CA GLU A 22 1.85 12.63 1.29
C GLU A 22 2.29 11.34 0.62
N TRP A 23 2.30 11.32 -0.71
CA TRP A 23 2.99 10.28 -1.46
C TRP A 23 4.48 10.63 -1.56
N VAL A 24 5.31 9.60 -1.66
CA VAL A 24 6.70 9.74 -2.10
C VAL A 24 6.67 10.11 -3.58
N SER A 25 7.44 11.13 -3.96
CA SER A 25 7.54 11.59 -5.35
C SER A 25 7.91 10.43 -6.28
N ASN A 26 7.31 10.38 -7.47
CA ASN A 26 7.60 9.38 -8.53
C ASN A 26 7.31 7.91 -8.18
N THR A 27 6.60 7.62 -7.08
CA THR A 27 6.25 6.23 -6.70
C THR A 27 4.85 5.79 -7.12
N GLN A 28 3.99 6.72 -7.53
CA GLN A 28 2.60 6.43 -7.85
C GLN A 28 2.45 5.88 -9.26
N GLN A 29 1.81 4.73 -9.38
CA GLN A 29 1.48 4.14 -10.67
C GLN A 29 0.06 3.57 -10.64
N VAL A 30 -0.63 3.69 -11.77
CA VAL A 30 -2.03 3.34 -11.94
C VAL A 30 -2.14 2.55 -13.24
N TRP A 31 -2.77 1.38 -13.17
CA TRP A 31 -2.98 0.53 -14.33
C TRP A 31 -4.44 0.16 -14.45
N ALA A 32 -5.04 0.44 -15.60
CA ALA A 32 -6.33 -0.12 -15.96
C ALA A 32 -6.10 -1.55 -16.47
N ALA A 33 -6.87 -2.50 -15.95
CA ALA A 33 -6.99 -3.80 -16.59
C ALA A 33 -7.94 -3.63 -17.77
N ASP A 34 -7.40 -3.19 -18.89
CA ASP A 34 -8.14 -3.07 -20.14
C ASP A 34 -8.35 -4.47 -20.73
N ASN A 35 -9.62 -4.84 -20.89
CA ASN A 35 -10.08 -6.14 -21.41
C ASN A 35 -9.83 -6.29 -22.93
N ALA A 36 -8.66 -5.90 -23.46
CA ALA A 36 -8.52 -5.70 -24.89
C ALA A 36 -8.61 -6.99 -25.73
N ALA A 37 -8.40 -8.20 -25.19
CA ALA A 37 -8.57 -9.44 -25.98
C ALA A 37 -8.63 -10.76 -25.18
N SER A 38 -8.41 -10.76 -23.87
CA SER A 38 -8.16 -11.98 -23.12
C SER A 38 -9.39 -12.44 -22.32
N ILE A 39 -9.77 -13.71 -22.48
CA ILE A 39 -10.71 -14.40 -21.58
C ILE A 39 -10.09 -14.59 -20.18
N ASP A 40 -8.77 -14.51 -20.10
CA ASP A 40 -8.01 -14.56 -18.86
C ASP A 40 -7.93 -13.17 -18.22
N TYR A 41 -8.72 -13.03 -17.17
CA TYR A 41 -8.78 -11.90 -16.24
C TYR A 41 -7.44 -11.61 -15.55
N HIS A 42 -6.57 -12.60 -15.42
CA HIS A 42 -5.25 -12.47 -14.79
C HIS A 42 -4.14 -12.07 -15.76
N GLY A 43 -4.41 -11.99 -17.07
CA GLY A 43 -3.38 -11.72 -18.08
C GLY A 43 -2.58 -10.43 -17.84
N ASN A 44 -3.18 -9.43 -17.17
CA ASN A 44 -2.53 -8.16 -16.80
C ASN A 44 -2.35 -7.99 -15.27
N PHE A 45 -2.66 -9.00 -14.46
CA PHE A 45 -2.52 -8.95 -13.00
C PHE A 45 -2.03 -10.30 -12.47
N THR A 46 -0.77 -10.61 -12.78
CA THR A 46 -0.06 -11.82 -12.34
C THR A 46 0.81 -11.52 -11.12
N ALA A 47 1.15 -12.56 -10.36
CA ALA A 47 2.09 -12.43 -9.23
C ALA A 47 3.44 -11.84 -9.68
N THR A 48 3.95 -12.27 -10.83
CA THR A 48 5.20 -11.77 -11.41
C THR A 48 5.15 -10.27 -11.70
N LEU A 49 4.06 -9.78 -12.29
CA LEU A 49 3.90 -8.35 -12.53
C LEU A 49 3.82 -7.57 -11.21
N PHE A 50 3.07 -8.09 -10.24
CA PHE A 50 2.99 -7.49 -8.91
C PHE A 50 4.36 -7.40 -8.22
N GLU A 51 5.14 -8.49 -8.21
CA GLU A 51 6.48 -8.54 -7.61
C GLU A 51 7.40 -7.50 -8.27
N GLN A 52 7.46 -7.47 -9.60
CA GLN A 52 8.24 -6.48 -10.33
C GLN A 52 7.84 -5.04 -9.98
N TRP A 53 6.54 -4.77 -9.86
CA TRP A 53 6.06 -3.43 -9.49
C TRP A 53 6.37 -3.09 -8.04
N PHE A 54 6.24 -4.06 -7.15
CA PHE A 54 6.53 -3.90 -5.73
C PHE A 54 8.01 -3.63 -5.51
N ASP A 55 8.91 -4.36 -6.18
CA ASP A 55 10.35 -4.14 -6.09
C ASP A 55 10.72 -2.74 -6.61
N ASN A 56 10.21 -2.36 -7.78
CA ASN A 56 10.41 -1.00 -8.33
C ASN A 56 9.86 0.10 -7.41
N LEU A 57 8.78 -0.16 -6.67
CA LEU A 57 8.25 0.78 -5.69
C LEU A 57 9.19 0.91 -4.50
N VAL A 58 9.68 -0.21 -3.98
CA VAL A 58 10.59 -0.27 -2.84
C VAL A 58 11.89 0.47 -3.16
N GLU A 59 12.47 0.23 -4.34
CA GLU A 59 13.70 0.91 -4.76
C GLU A 59 13.50 2.41 -4.88
N ARG A 60 12.45 2.88 -5.56
CA ARG A 60 12.17 4.32 -5.66
C ARG A 60 11.93 4.98 -4.31
N ALA A 61 11.29 4.27 -3.38
CA ALA A 61 11.13 4.76 -2.01
C ALA A 61 12.49 4.90 -1.30
N ARG A 62 13.41 3.94 -1.50
CA ARG A 62 14.77 3.97 -0.95
C ARG A 62 15.61 5.09 -1.56
N GLU A 63 15.55 5.29 -2.87
CA GLU A 63 16.22 6.39 -3.59
C GLU A 63 15.78 7.76 -3.07
N CYS A 64 14.51 7.90 -2.65
CA CYS A 64 14.00 9.10 -1.99
C CYS A 64 14.40 9.23 -0.51
N GLY A 65 15.29 8.37 0.00
CA GLY A 65 15.77 8.39 1.37
C GLY A 65 14.78 7.80 2.40
N HIS A 66 13.82 6.98 1.97
CA HIS A 66 12.84 6.38 2.87
C HIS A 66 13.16 4.92 3.21
N LYS A 67 12.98 4.56 4.48
CA LYS A 67 13.02 3.17 4.94
C LYS A 67 11.65 2.52 4.74
N VAL A 68 11.61 1.42 3.99
CA VAL A 68 10.42 0.58 3.82
C VAL A 68 10.26 -0.34 5.03
N LEU A 69 9.03 -0.44 5.54
CA LEU A 69 8.65 -1.37 6.60
C LEU A 69 7.54 -2.27 6.06
N TYR A 70 7.69 -3.58 6.27
CA TYR A 70 6.67 -4.57 5.90
C TYR A 70 5.75 -4.84 7.08
N THR A 71 4.46 -5.01 6.81
CA THR A 71 3.53 -5.47 7.85
C THR A 71 3.79 -6.94 8.14
N PRO A 72 3.91 -7.33 9.42
CA PRO A 72 4.06 -8.72 9.78
C PRO A 72 2.81 -9.52 9.38
N PRO A 73 2.96 -10.83 9.11
CA PRO A 73 1.83 -11.69 8.80
C PRO A 73 0.83 -11.70 9.97
N TYR A 74 -0.47 -11.84 9.65
CA TYR A 74 -1.58 -11.88 10.61
C TYR A 74 -1.85 -10.60 11.42
N HIS A 75 -1.33 -9.44 10.96
CA HIS A 75 -1.62 -8.13 11.55
C HIS A 75 -2.38 -7.19 10.58
N PRO A 76 -3.62 -7.54 10.17
CA PRO A 76 -4.41 -6.70 9.25
C PRO A 76 -4.69 -5.30 9.81
N GLU A 77 -4.78 -5.15 11.14
CA GLU A 77 -4.97 -3.86 11.82
C GLU A 77 -3.81 -2.89 11.65
N LEU A 78 -2.66 -3.37 11.16
CA LEU A 78 -1.48 -2.57 10.85
C LEU A 78 -1.36 -2.26 9.35
N GLN A 79 -2.31 -2.71 8.52
CA GLN A 79 -2.31 -2.41 7.10
C GLN A 79 -2.96 -1.05 6.83
N PRO A 80 -2.19 -0.03 6.37
CA PRO A 80 -2.73 1.31 6.14
C PRO A 80 -3.74 1.37 4.99
N ILE A 81 -3.84 0.30 4.19
CA ILE A 81 -4.76 0.22 3.06
C ILE A 81 -6.23 0.29 3.50
N ASP A 82 -6.58 -0.24 4.67
CA ASP A 82 -7.97 -0.24 5.18
C ASP A 82 -8.48 1.17 5.48
N LEU A 83 -7.59 2.06 5.95
CA LEU A 83 -7.91 3.46 6.18
C LEU A 83 -8.19 4.20 4.86
N ILE A 84 -7.39 3.91 3.84
CA ILE A 84 -7.53 4.49 2.51
C ILE A 84 -8.83 3.96 1.87
N TRP A 85 -9.07 2.65 1.95
CA TRP A 85 -10.26 2.01 1.41
C TRP A 85 -11.54 2.52 2.06
N SER A 86 -11.59 2.64 3.39
CA SER A 86 -12.72 3.22 4.13
C SER A 86 -13.09 4.62 3.63
N SER A 87 -12.07 5.43 3.29
CA SER A 87 -12.27 6.78 2.75
C SER A 87 -12.81 6.76 1.32
N ILE A 88 -12.42 5.77 0.51
CA ILE A 88 -12.92 5.55 -0.85
C ILE A 88 -14.36 5.03 -0.83
N GLU A 89 -14.68 4.08 0.04
CA GLU A 89 -16.04 3.55 0.19
C GLU A 89 -17.05 4.63 0.59
N LEU A 90 -16.66 5.55 1.48
CA LEU A 90 -17.49 6.68 1.84
C LEU A 90 -17.82 7.55 0.62
N ARG A 91 -16.87 7.74 -0.30
CA ARG A 91 -17.09 8.47 -1.56
C ARG A 91 -17.93 7.69 -2.56
N ARG A 92 -17.79 6.35 -2.61
CA ARG A 92 -18.60 5.45 -3.45
C ARG A 92 -20.10 5.58 -3.19
N ARG A 93 -20.49 5.97 -1.97
CA ARG A 93 -21.89 6.21 -1.59
C ARG A 93 -22.53 7.42 -2.31
N ARG A 94 -21.75 8.26 -2.99
CA ARG A 94 -22.29 9.40 -3.76
C ARG A 94 -22.91 8.96 -5.09
N PRO A 95 -23.99 9.63 -5.55
CA PRO A 95 -24.55 9.39 -6.87
C PRO A 95 -23.52 9.62 -7.98
N ARG A 96 -23.51 8.77 -9.01
CA ARG A 96 -22.62 8.86 -10.20
C ARG A 96 -21.12 8.67 -9.93
N TRP A 97 -20.73 8.02 -8.83
CA TRP A 97 -19.31 7.77 -8.50
C TRP A 97 -18.51 7.10 -9.63
N TRP A 98 -19.16 6.27 -10.46
CA TRP A 98 -18.54 5.57 -11.59
C TRP A 98 -18.00 6.52 -12.67
N SER A 99 -18.58 7.72 -12.81
CA SER A 99 -18.08 8.74 -13.74
C SER A 99 -16.73 9.33 -13.28
N CYS A 100 -16.43 9.24 -11.97
CA CYS A 100 -15.18 9.72 -11.37
C CYS A 100 -14.10 8.63 -11.24
N LEU A 101 -14.27 7.44 -11.83
CA LEU A 101 -13.25 6.38 -11.83
C LEU A 101 -11.92 6.85 -12.45
N ASN A 102 -11.98 7.74 -13.44
CA ASN A 102 -10.77 8.35 -14.03
C ASN A 102 -10.06 9.30 -13.04
N GLU A 103 -10.77 9.78 -12.01
CA GLU A 103 -10.24 10.60 -10.93
C GLU A 103 -9.85 9.76 -9.70
N LEU A 104 -9.91 8.43 -9.80
CA LEU A 104 -9.56 7.51 -8.70
C LEU A 104 -8.15 7.78 -8.15
N PRO A 105 -7.11 8.05 -8.96
CA PRO A 105 -5.79 8.40 -8.44
C PRO A 105 -5.82 9.69 -7.59
N THR A 106 -6.55 10.71 -8.05
CA THR A 106 -6.77 11.97 -7.31
C THR A 106 -7.56 11.75 -6.02
N THR A 107 -8.54 10.85 -6.07
CA THR A 107 -9.34 10.45 -4.92
C THR A 107 -8.50 9.70 -3.89
N CYS A 108 -7.65 8.76 -4.32
CA CYS A 108 -6.69 8.06 -3.48
C CYS A 108 -5.69 9.04 -2.84
N LYS A 109 -5.20 10.03 -3.59
CA LYS A 109 -4.40 11.14 -3.05
C LYS A 109 -5.14 11.89 -1.95
N ALA A 110 -6.39 12.30 -2.19
CA ALA A 110 -7.18 13.01 -1.19
C ALA A 110 -7.50 12.15 0.05
N SER A 111 -7.72 10.84 -0.13
CA SER A 111 -7.90 9.89 0.98
C SER A 111 -6.62 9.73 1.81
N LEU A 112 -5.45 9.70 1.17
CA LEU A 112 -4.17 9.59 1.88
C LEU A 112 -3.90 10.83 2.75
N VAL A 113 -4.24 12.01 2.25
CA VAL A 113 -4.16 13.27 3.00
C VAL A 113 -5.11 13.24 4.19
N ALA A 114 -6.38 12.88 3.97
CA ALA A 114 -7.42 12.85 5.00
C ALA A 114 -7.15 11.83 6.13
N THR A 115 -6.40 10.76 5.85
CA THR A 115 -6.09 9.69 6.82
C THR A 115 -4.77 9.89 7.56
N GLY A 116 -4.05 11.00 7.30
CA GLY A 116 -2.68 11.24 7.77
C GLY A 116 -2.43 11.04 9.27
N SER A 117 -3.33 11.52 10.14
CA SER A 117 -3.18 11.38 11.60
C SER A 117 -3.34 9.94 12.08
N LYS A 118 -4.36 9.20 11.59
CA LYS A 118 -4.59 7.79 11.95
C LYS A 118 -3.45 6.90 11.46
N ARG A 119 -2.98 7.16 10.23
CA ARG A 119 -1.84 6.46 9.62
C ARG A 119 -0.55 6.65 10.41
N THR A 120 -0.30 7.83 10.98
CA THR A 120 0.89 8.09 11.80
C THR A 120 0.91 7.26 13.07
N SER A 121 -0.24 7.06 13.71
CA SER A 121 -0.37 6.17 14.88
C SER A 121 -0.07 4.71 14.51
N MET A 122 -0.63 4.25 13.39
CA MET A 122 -0.37 2.91 12.86
C MET A 122 1.11 2.69 12.51
N PHE A 123 1.77 3.65 11.86
CA PHE A 123 3.22 3.59 11.60
C PHE A 123 4.06 3.53 12.88
N ARG A 124 3.63 4.21 13.96
CA ARG A 124 4.30 4.12 15.26
C ARG A 124 4.19 2.70 15.82
N ARG A 125 3.00 2.10 15.76
CA ARG A 125 2.77 0.70 16.18
C ARG A 125 3.59 -0.28 15.36
N LEU A 126 3.59 -0.15 14.03
CA LEU A 126 4.38 -0.99 13.14
C LEU A 126 5.89 -0.92 13.43
N ARG A 127 6.42 0.27 13.71
CA ARG A 127 7.83 0.42 14.13
C ARG A 127 8.11 -0.25 15.47
N GLY A 128 7.14 -0.26 16.39
CA GLY A 128 7.25 -0.99 17.65
C GLY A 128 7.41 -2.48 17.40
N VAL A 129 6.48 -3.08 16.64
CA VAL A 129 6.51 -4.50 16.30
C VAL A 129 7.80 -4.88 15.55
N HIS A 130 8.22 -4.07 14.58
CA HIS A 130 9.47 -4.33 13.87
C HIS A 130 10.69 -4.27 14.80
N ARG A 131 10.72 -3.39 15.81
CA ARG A 131 11.83 -3.35 16.79
C ARG A 131 11.84 -4.59 17.67
N GLU A 132 10.67 -5.03 18.12
CA GLU A 132 10.49 -6.22 18.94
C GLU A 132 10.93 -7.48 18.18
N GLN A 133 10.44 -7.68 16.95
CA GLN A 133 10.83 -8.80 16.10
C GLN A 133 12.34 -8.84 15.79
N VAL A 134 12.96 -7.68 15.55
CA VAL A 134 14.41 -7.59 15.36
C VAL A 134 15.16 -7.93 16.65
N SER A 135 14.66 -7.47 17.80
CA SER A 135 15.22 -7.81 19.11
C SER A 135 15.17 -9.31 19.38
N ASP A 136 14.03 -9.94 19.11
CA ASP A 136 13.83 -11.39 19.28
C ASP A 136 14.76 -12.20 18.37
N TYR A 137 14.91 -11.79 17.11
CA TYR A 137 15.84 -12.40 16.18
C TYR A 137 17.30 -12.30 16.66
N ILE A 138 17.74 -11.11 17.10
CA ILE A 138 19.09 -10.90 17.62
C ILE A 138 19.32 -11.72 18.89
N ALA A 139 18.34 -11.79 19.78
CA ALA A 139 18.41 -12.59 21.01
C ALA A 139 18.51 -14.09 20.71
N ALA A 140 17.75 -14.59 19.73
CA ALA A 140 17.81 -15.97 19.27
C ALA A 140 19.17 -16.32 18.64
N ALA A 141 19.70 -15.44 17.77
CA ALA A 141 21.01 -15.61 17.15
C ALA A 141 22.16 -15.58 18.18
N THR A 142 22.06 -14.71 19.19
CA THR A 142 23.06 -14.60 20.27
C THR A 142 23.03 -15.84 21.19
N LYS A 143 21.86 -16.41 21.46
CA LYS A 143 21.72 -17.69 22.19
C LYS A 143 22.34 -18.86 21.43
N GLN A 144 22.18 -18.92 20.10
CA GLN A 144 22.80 -19.96 19.28
C GLN A 144 24.34 -19.87 19.24
N GLN A 145 24.92 -18.67 19.39
CA GLN A 145 26.37 -18.49 19.44
C GLN A 145 27.00 -18.81 20.82
N LYS A 146 26.25 -18.65 21.92
CA LYS A 146 26.72 -18.98 23.28
C LYS A 146 26.52 -20.45 23.68
N GLY A 147 25.84 -21.24 22.85
CA GLY A 147 25.62 -22.68 23.04
C GLY A 147 26.60 -23.57 22.27
N LYS A 148 27.70 -23.01 21.75
CA LYS A 148 28.82 -23.73 21.15
C LYS A 148 30.08 -23.54 21.98
#